data_AF-A0AAW7DW55-F1
#
_entry.id   AF-A0AAW7DW55-F1
#
_cell.length_a   1.000
_cell.length_b   1.000
_cell.length_c   1.000
_cell.angle_alpha   90.00
_cell.angle_beta   90.00
_cell.angle_gamma   90.00
#
_symmetry.space_group_name_H-M   'P 1'
#
loop_
_entity.id
_entity.type
_entity.pdbx_description
1 polymer ?
#
loop_
_entity_poly.entity_id
_entity_poly.type
_entity_poly.pdbx_seq_one_letter_code
_entity_poly.pdbx_strand_id
1 'polypeptide(L)' 'MLEKPIPPGDYDCCESACEPCVWDIYYDELRQWQAEQKAATEQTKETQSNLASDAS' A
#
# COMPACT_ATOMS: atom_id res chain seq x y z
N MET A 1 -7.03 -0.05 7.21
CA MET A 1 -5.60 -0.08 6.92
C MET A 1 -5.29 -1.48 6.47
N LEU A 2 -4.93 -1.61 5.21
CA LEU A 2 -4.37 -2.83 4.64
C LEU A 2 -3.04 -3.14 5.33
N GLU A 3 -2.77 -4.43 5.51
CA GLU A 3 -1.44 -4.89 5.92
C GLU A 3 -0.50 -4.85 4.71
N LYS A 4 0.80 -4.69 4.97
CA LYS A 4 1.79 -4.70 3.89
C LYS A 4 1.90 -6.13 3.34
N PRO A 5 1.75 -6.34 2.02
CA PRO A 5 1.85 -7.68 1.46
C PRO A 5 3.26 -8.23 1.59
N ILE A 6 3.35 -9.54 1.75
CA ILE A 6 4.61 -10.29 1.83
C ILE A 6 4.97 -10.74 0.41
N PRO A 7 6.22 -10.51 -0.05
CA PRO A 7 6.63 -10.99 -1.37
C PRO A 7 6.57 -12.53 -1.43
N PRO A 8 6.22 -13.11 -2.59
CA PRO A 8 6.32 -14.56 -2.79
C PRO A 8 7.76 -15.02 -2.58
N GLY A 9 7.93 -16.24 -2.07
CA GLY A 9 9.24 -16.88 -1.94
C GLY A 9 9.81 -17.33 -3.28
N ASP A 10 11.11 -17.63 -3.29
CA ASP A 10 11.85 -17.99 -4.51
C ASP A 10 11.24 -19.18 -5.29
N TYR A 11 10.54 -20.09 -4.59
CA TYR A 11 9.92 -21.29 -5.18
C TYR A 11 8.41 -21.16 -5.38
N ASP A 12 7.80 -20.03 -5.00
CA ASP A 12 6.37 -19.79 -5.21
C ASP A 12 6.09 -19.32 -6.65
N CYS A 13 7.11 -18.80 -7.33
CA CYS A 13 7.04 -18.44 -8.73
C CYS A 13 7.30 -19.66 -9.62
N CYS A 14 6.29 -20.08 -10.39
CA CYS A 14 6.46 -21.17 -11.36
C CYS A 14 7.09 -20.72 -12.70
N GLU A 15 7.51 -19.45 -12.79
CA GLU A 15 8.27 -18.77 -13.86
C GLU A 15 7.67 -18.80 -15.29
N SER A 16 6.68 -19.64 -15.59
CA SER A 16 6.16 -19.80 -16.96
C SER A 16 4.81 -20.53 -17.09
N ALA A 17 4.20 -21.03 -16.01
CA ALA A 17 3.08 -21.98 -16.12
C ALA A 17 1.77 -21.58 -15.42
N CYS A 18 1.75 -20.52 -14.62
CA CYS A 18 0.63 -20.22 -13.72
C CYS A 18 0.07 -18.83 -14.02
N GLU A 19 -1.22 -18.77 -14.34
CA GLU A 19 -1.98 -17.53 -14.44
C GLU A 19 -3.11 -17.56 -13.40
N PRO A 20 -3.23 -16.52 -12.55
CA PRO A 20 -2.39 -15.31 -12.48
C PRO A 20 -0.98 -15.57 -11.89
N CYS A 21 0.01 -14.78 -12.31
CA CYS A 21 1.36 -14.85 -11.73
C CYS A 21 1.33 -14.36 -10.27
N VAL A 22 2.04 -15.07 -9.38
CA VAL A 22 2.12 -14.69 -7.95
C VAL A 22 2.68 -13.27 -7.76
N TRP A 23 3.56 -12.83 -8.66
CA TRP A 23 4.08 -11.47 -8.66
C TRP A 23 3.05 -10.42 -9.06
N ASP A 24 2.14 -10.76 -9.98
CA ASP A 24 1.06 -9.85 -10.38
C ASP A 24 0.13 -9.57 -9.20
N ILE A 25 -0.27 -10.62 -8.49
CA ILE A 25 -1.09 -10.51 -7.27
C ILE A 25 -0.37 -9.64 -6.23
N TYR A 26 0.90 -9.94 -5.95
CA TYR A 26 1.70 -9.20 -4.98
C TYR A 26 1.78 -7.70 -5.31
N TYR A 27 2.05 -7.34 -6.57
CA TYR A 27 2.16 -5.94 -6.96
C TYR A 27 0.81 -5.23 -6.94
N ASP A 28 -0.29 -5.92 -7.21
CA ASP A 28 -1.63 -5.37 -7.14
C ASP A 28 -2.00 -5.01 -5.69
N GLU A 29 -1.73 -5.90 -4.75
CA GLU A 29 -1.92 -5.66 -3.32
C GLU A 29 -0.98 -4.55 -2.81
N LEU A 30 0.28 -4.55 -3.26
CA LEU A 30 1.26 -3.55 -2.85
C LEU A 30 0.85 -2.14 -3.29
N ARG A 31 0.29 -1.99 -4.49
CA ARG A 31 -0.23 -0.69 -4.96
C ARG A 31 -1.38 -0.19 -4.11
N GLN A 32 -2.30 -1.06 -3.71
CA GLN A 32 -3.42 -0.70 -2.85
C GLN A 32 -2.94 -0.27 -1.46
N TRP A 33 -2.04 -1.05 -0.87
CA TRP A 33 -1.43 -0.70 0.42
C TRP A 33 -0.73 0.66 0.36
N GLN A 34 0.09 0.91 -0.66
CA GLN A 34 0.77 2.20 -0.84
C GLN A 34 -0.21 3.37 -1.00
N ALA A 35 -1.33 3.18 -1.68
CA ALA A 35 -2.36 4.19 -1.84
C ALA A 35 -3.01 4.55 -0.50
N GLU A 36 -3.32 3.56 0.35
CA GLU A 36 -3.85 3.79 1.70
C GLU A 36 -2.84 4.52 2.60
N GLN A 37 -1.56 4.13 2.56
CA GLN A 37 -0.53 4.80 3.34
C GLN A 37 -0.41 6.27 2.96
N LYS A 38 -0.45 6.59 1.66
CA LYS A 38 -0.41 7.98 1.17
C LYS A 38 -1.63 8.77 1.65
N ALA A 39 -2.84 8.22 1.49
CA ALA A 39 -4.06 8.87 1.95
C ALA A 39 -4.04 9.15 3.47
N ALA A 40 -3.53 8.21 4.28
CA ALA A 40 -3.37 8.40 5.72
C ALA A 40 -2.34 9.50 6.06
N THR A 41 -1.24 9.61 5.30
CA THR A 41 -0.26 10.69 5.49
C THR A 41 -0.74 12.07 5.03
N GLU A 42 -1.59 12.13 4.01
CA GLU A 42 -2.17 13.38 3.52
C GLU A 42 -3.22 13.93 4.49
N GLN A 43 -4.08 13.06 5.04
CA GLN A 43 -5.09 13.44 6.03
C GLN A 43 -4.48 13.96 7.34
N THR A 44 -3.34 13.41 7.75
CA THR A 44 -2.63 13.88 8.96
C THR A 44 -2.01 15.27 8.77
N LYS A 45 -1.58 15.60 7.55
CA LYS A 45 -1.00 16.92 7.23
C LYS A 45 -2.06 18.02 7.16
N GLU A 46 -3.22 17.75 6.55
CA GLU A 46 -4.32 18.73 6.50
C GLU A 46 -4.99 18.96 7.86
N THR A 47 -5.12 17.90 8.68
CA THR A 47 -5.67 18.03 10.03
C THR A 47 -4.76 18.86 10.94
N GLN A 48 -3.44 18.76 10.79
CA GLN A 48 -2.49 19.56 11.58
C GLN A 48 -2.41 21.03 11.13
N SER A 49 -2.57 21.34 9.84
CA SER A 49 -2.56 22.75 9.41
C SER A 49 -3.80 23.51 9.85
N ASN A 50 -4.95 22.83 9.91
CA ASN A 50 -6.23 23.45 10.28
C ASN A 50 -6.38 23.64 11.79
N LEU A 51 -5.73 22.82 12.63
CA LEU A 51 -5.79 22.97 14.09
C LEU A 51 -4.84 24.07 14.62
N ALA A 52 -3.77 24.40 13.87
CA ALA A 52 -2.82 25.44 14.23
C ALA A 52 -3.28 26.87 13.88
N SER A 53 -4.36 27.01 13.10
CA SER A 53 -4.88 28.30 12.63
C SER A 53 -6.09 28.81 13.42
N ASP A 54 -6.63 28.03 14.36
CA ASP A 54 -7.80 28.38 15.20
C ASP A 54 -7.41 28.80 16.63
N ALA A 55 -6.11 28.83 16.97
CA ALA A 55 -5.60 29.17 18.30
C ALA A 55 -5.03 30.59 18.41
N SER A 56 -5.68 31.60 17.80
CA SER A 56 -5.33 33.03 17.94
C SER A 56 -6.54 33.90 18.22
#